data_AF-A0A2E2A1T3-F1
#
_entry.id   AF-A0A2E2A1T3-F1
#
_cell.length_a   1.000
_cell.length_b   1.000
_cell.length_c   1.000
_cell.angle_alpha   90.00
_cell.angle_beta   90.00
_cell.angle_gamma   90.00
#
_symmetry.space_group_name_H-M   'P 1'
#
loop_
_entity.id
_entity.type
_entity.pdbx_description
1 polymer ?
#
loop_
_entity_poly.entity_id
_entity_poly.type
_entity_poly.pdbx_seq_one_letter_code
_entity_poly.pdbx_strand_id
1 'polypeptide(L)'
;MILNPKKATLLNSTTLILIGFISYIFSTSSTPLITVILGTLILVCYVLYDESPKVFAHITITLMFLVFAGLFNPMMRAIGYSDSYAIIRVLIMQLVTVYSIACFIVSFINARKKS
;
A
#
# COMPACT_ATOMS: atom_id res chain seq x y z
N MET A 1 -13.73 -10.13 -7.82
CA MET A 1 -13.14 -9.66 -9.10
C MET A 1 -11.70 -9.23 -8.82
N ILE A 2 -10.71 -9.67 -9.60
CA ILE A 2 -9.29 -9.31 -9.40
C ILE A 2 -9.00 -8.08 -10.28
N LEU A 3 -8.44 -7.01 -9.70
CA LEU A 3 -8.11 -5.80 -10.46
C LEU A 3 -6.82 -5.96 -11.26
N ASN A 4 -6.72 -5.23 -12.37
CA ASN A 4 -5.45 -5.06 -13.07
C ASN A 4 -4.40 -4.42 -12.15
N PRO A 5 -3.11 -4.79 -12.28
CA PRO A 5 -2.05 -4.30 -11.38
C PRO A 5 -1.96 -2.77 -11.30
N LYS A 6 -2.09 -2.10 -12.45
CA LYS A 6 -2.12 -0.63 -12.51
C LYS A 6 -3.28 -0.04 -11.66
N LYS A 7 -4.48 -0.62 -11.76
CA LYS A 7 -5.62 -0.15 -10.95
C LYS A 7 -5.45 -0.50 -9.46
N ALA A 8 -4.89 -1.67 -9.14
CA ALA A 8 -4.56 -2.05 -7.77
C ALA A 8 -3.52 -1.09 -7.15
N THR A 9 -2.54 -0.64 -7.93
CA THR A 9 -1.54 0.37 -7.52
C THR A 9 -2.18 1.71 -7.19
N LEU A 10 -3.10 2.16 -8.04
CA LEU A 10 -3.85 3.40 -7.79
C LEU A 10 -4.70 3.30 -6.52
N LEU A 11 -5.41 2.18 -6.34
CA LEU A 11 -6.20 1.92 -5.14
C LEU A 11 -5.32 2.00 -3.89
N ASN A 12 -4.22 1.24 -3.87
CA ASN A 12 -3.34 1.17 -2.71
C ASN A 12 -2.69 2.51 -2.36
N SER A 13 -2.13 3.18 -3.36
CA SER A 13 -1.48 4.49 -3.16
C SER A 13 -2.46 5.53 -2.63
N THR A 14 -3.66 5.60 -3.21
CA THR A 14 -4.69 6.54 -2.78
C THR A 14 -5.12 6.27 -1.33
N THR A 15 -5.34 5.00 -0.97
CA THR A 15 -5.68 4.61 0.39
C THR A 15 -4.57 4.97 1.39
N LEU A 16 -3.32 4.69 1.05
CA LEU A 16 -2.16 5.00 1.91
C LEU A 16 -1.99 6.51 2.11
N ILE A 17 -2.14 7.30 1.05
CA ILE A 17 -2.02 8.76 1.12
C ILE A 17 -3.16 9.34 1.95
N LEU A 18 -4.42 9.03 1.63
CA LEU A 18 -5.58 9.61 2.32
C LEU A 18 -5.61 9.25 3.80
N ILE A 19 -5.52 7.96 4.13
CA ILE A 19 -5.57 7.51 5.52
C ILE A 19 -4.27 7.91 6.26
N GLY A 20 -3.13 7.96 5.56
CA GLY A 20 -1.86 8.42 6.13
C GLY A 20 -1.91 9.89 6.53
N PHE A 21 -2.51 10.74 5.69
CA PHE A 21 -2.72 12.15 5.99
C PHE A 21 -3.68 12.35 7.17
N ILE A 22 -4.78 11.61 7.19
CA ILE A 22 -5.70 11.59 8.33
C ILE A 22 -4.94 11.18 9.60
N SER A 23 -4.15 10.11 9.53
CA SER A 23 -3.39 9.64 10.69
C SER A 23 -2.34 10.65 11.16
N TYR A 24 -1.78 11.47 10.28
CA TYR A 24 -0.87 12.56 10.64
C TYR A 24 -1.58 13.68 11.42
N ILE A 25 -2.78 14.09 11.00
CA ILE A 25 -3.54 15.14 11.69
C ILE A 25 -3.95 14.71 13.10
N PHE A 26 -4.31 13.44 13.27
CA PHE A 26 -4.81 12.89 14.54
C PHE A 26 -3.73 12.29 15.45
N SER A 27 -2.46 12.23 15.04
CA SER A 27 -1.39 11.61 15.82
C SER A 27 -0.27 12.59 16.09
N THR A 28 0.22 12.61 17.33
CA THR A 28 1.38 13.42 17.75
C THR A 28 2.73 12.85 17.30
N SER A 29 2.72 11.72 16.57
CA SER A 29 3.90 11.00 16.15
C SER A 29 4.20 11.21 14.66
N SER A 30 5.49 11.36 14.29
CA SER A 30 5.91 11.58 12.89
C SER A 30 5.86 10.32 12.00
N THR A 31 5.57 9.15 12.57
CA THR A 31 5.52 7.86 11.85
C THR A 31 4.55 7.79 10.66
N PRO A 32 3.35 8.40 10.68
CA PRO A 32 2.42 8.40 9.55
C PRO A 32 3.00 9.05 8.29
N LEU A 33 3.99 9.94 8.44
CA LEU A 33 4.62 10.63 7.33
C LEU A 33 5.37 9.66 6.41
N ILE A 34 5.99 8.61 6.96
CA ILE A 34 6.63 7.55 6.17
C ILE A 34 5.59 6.82 5.31
N THR A 35 4.41 6.54 5.86
CA THR A 35 3.33 5.87 5.12
C THR A 35 2.82 6.72 3.97
N VAL A 36 2.71 8.05 4.18
CA VAL A 36 2.36 9.01 3.12
C VAL A 36 3.44 9.04 2.03
N ILE A 37 4.71 9.17 2.41
CA ILE A 37 5.84 9.20 1.47
C ILE A 37 5.88 7.91 0.62
N LEU A 38 5.73 6.75 1.26
CA LEU A 38 5.68 5.48 0.55
C LEU A 38 4.44 5.39 -0.36
N GLY A 39 3.28 5.86 0.09
CA GLY A 39 2.07 5.96 -0.73
C GLY A 39 2.27 6.83 -1.97
N THR A 40 2.93 7.98 -1.82
CA THR A 40 3.29 8.87 -2.94
C THR A 40 4.27 8.20 -3.89
N LEU A 41 5.27 7.47 -3.39
CA LEU A 41 6.22 6.75 -4.23
C LEU A 41 5.54 5.61 -5.04
N ILE A 42 4.56 4.93 -4.45
CA ILE A 42 3.70 3.96 -5.16
C ILE A 42 2.85 4.69 -6.23
N LEU A 43 2.36 5.90 -5.96
CA LEU A 43 1.60 6.70 -6.94
C LEU A 43 2.49 7.12 -8.12
N VAL A 44 3.74 7.48 -7.86
CA VAL A 44 4.73 7.75 -8.93
C VAL A 44 4.91 6.49 -9.79
N CYS A 45 5.03 5.31 -9.19
CA CYS A 45 5.09 4.05 -9.93
C CYS A 45 3.83 3.78 -10.78
N TYR A 46 2.65 4.26 -10.37
CA TYR A 46 1.44 4.20 -11.18
C TYR A 46 1.54 5.05 -12.45
N VAL A 47 2.10 6.26 -12.35
CA VAL A 47 2.26 7.17 -13.50
C VAL A 47 3.28 6.61 -14.48
N LEU A 48 4.42 6.10 -13.98
CA LEU A 48 5.45 5.52 -14.84
C LEU A 48 5.14 4.08 -15.31
N TYR A 49 4.01 3.49 -14.89
CA TYR A 49 3.69 2.10 -15.20
C TYR A 49 3.63 1.80 -16.71
N ASP A 50 3.18 2.76 -17.51
CA ASP A 50 3.02 2.58 -18.97
C ASP A 50 4.36 2.59 -19.72
N GLU A 51 5.38 3.27 -19.20
CA GLU A 51 6.72 3.36 -19.81
C GLU A 51 7.46 2.01 -19.76
N SER A 52 7.36 1.29 -18.64
CA SER A 52 8.08 0.03 -18.43
C SER A 52 7.32 -0.92 -17.49
N PRO A 53 6.24 -1.57 -17.98
CA PRO A 53 5.30 -2.29 -17.12
C PRO A 53 5.94 -3.46 -16.35
N LYS A 54 6.98 -4.12 -16.89
CA LYS A 54 7.66 -5.23 -16.18
C LYS A 54 8.49 -4.75 -15.00
N VAL A 55 9.22 -3.65 -15.18
CA VAL A 55 10.13 -3.08 -14.18
C VAL A 55 9.32 -2.42 -13.07
N PHE A 56 8.38 -1.55 -13.44
CA PHE A 56 7.54 -0.85 -12.45
C PHE A 56 6.63 -1.81 -11.68
N ALA A 57 6.20 -2.93 -12.27
CA ALA A 57 5.46 -3.94 -11.51
C ALA A 57 6.28 -4.57 -10.39
N HIS A 58 7.56 -4.88 -10.61
CA HIS A 58 8.45 -5.41 -9.58
C HIS A 58 8.77 -4.36 -8.51
N ILE A 59 9.10 -3.13 -8.93
CA ILE A 59 9.36 -2.03 -7.98
C ILE A 59 8.13 -1.81 -7.10
N THR A 60 6.93 -1.73 -7.70
CA THR A 60 5.67 -1.49 -7.00
C THR A 60 5.39 -2.57 -5.96
N ILE A 61 5.50 -3.87 -6.33
CA ILE A 61 5.21 -4.94 -5.38
C ILE A 61 6.24 -4.97 -4.24
N THR A 62 7.53 -4.71 -4.51
CA THR A 62 8.56 -4.57 -3.46
C THR A 62 8.22 -3.45 -2.49
N LEU A 63 7.75 -2.30 -3.02
CA LEU A 63 7.32 -1.18 -2.21
C LEU A 63 6.08 -1.50 -1.37
N MET A 64 5.12 -2.24 -1.93
CA MET A 64 3.94 -2.72 -1.19
C MET A 64 4.32 -3.67 -0.05
N PHE A 65 5.30 -4.55 -0.25
CA PHE A 65 5.83 -5.39 0.83
C PHE A 65 6.51 -4.56 1.93
N LEU A 66 7.27 -3.53 1.55
CA LEU A 66 7.88 -2.60 2.50
C LEU A 66 6.83 -1.86 3.34
N VAL A 67 5.77 -1.38 2.70
CA VAL A 67 4.62 -0.75 3.38
C VAL A 67 3.95 -1.74 4.31
N PHE A 68 3.65 -2.96 3.85
CA PHE A 68 3.01 -3.98 4.66
C PHE A 68 3.80 -4.31 5.92
N ALA A 69 5.12 -4.48 5.79
CA ALA A 69 6.02 -4.68 6.94
C ALA A 69 6.05 -3.44 7.86
N GLY A 70 6.10 -2.24 7.27
CA GLY A 70 6.10 -0.98 8.00
C GLY A 70 4.83 -0.72 8.81
N LEU A 71 3.67 -1.23 8.37
CA LEU A 71 2.38 -1.07 9.05
C LEU A 71 2.25 -1.86 10.36
N PHE A 72 3.11 -2.86 10.63
CA PHE A 72 3.09 -3.56 11.91
C PHE A 72 3.45 -2.66 13.09
N ASN A 73 4.38 -1.71 12.90
CA ASN A 73 4.77 -0.75 13.94
C ASN A 73 3.60 0.14 14.41
N PRO A 74 2.88 0.87 13.53
CA PRO A 74 1.74 1.69 13.94
C PRO A 74 0.58 0.84 14.47
N MET A 75 0.39 -0.39 13.98
CA MET A 75 -0.62 -1.30 14.54
C MET A 75 -0.30 -1.65 16.00
N MET A 76 0.94 -2.03 16.29
CA MET A 76 1.36 -2.38 17.65
C MET A 76 1.22 -1.20 18.61
N ARG A 77 1.57 0.01 18.16
CA ARG A 77 1.38 1.23 18.96
C ARG A 77 -0.10 1.50 19.22
N ALA A 78 -0.95 1.41 18.20
CA ALA A 78 -2.39 1.64 18.34
C ALA A 78 -3.03 0.69 19.35
N ILE A 79 -2.60 -0.59 19.35
CA ILE A 79 -3.02 -1.58 20.35
C ILE A 79 -2.54 -1.19 21.75
N GLY A 80 -1.28 -0.77 21.90
CA GLY A 80 -0.74 -0.35 23.20
C GLY A 80 -1.45 0.86 23.80
N TYR A 81 -1.95 1.78 22.98
CA TYR A 81 -2.74 2.94 23.41
C TYR A 81 -4.25 2.67 23.50
N SER A 82 -4.71 1.44 23.23
CA SER A 82 -6.14 1.08 23.16
C SER A 82 -6.96 1.99 22.23
N ASP A 83 -6.33 2.57 21.21
CA ASP A 83 -6.99 3.48 20.25
C ASP A 83 -7.65 2.63 19.16
N SER A 84 -8.92 2.27 19.39
CA SER A 84 -9.72 1.49 18.44
C SER A 84 -9.80 2.15 17.06
N TYR A 85 -9.76 3.48 16.99
CA TYR A 85 -9.88 4.21 15.73
C TYR A 85 -8.58 4.17 14.92
N ALA A 86 -7.42 4.25 15.57
CA ALA A 86 -6.12 4.01 14.94
C ALA A 86 -5.98 2.55 14.47
N ILE A 87 -6.42 1.57 15.28
CA ILE A 87 -6.37 0.15 14.91
C ILE A 87 -7.17 -0.10 13.62
N ILE A 88 -8.42 0.37 13.55
CA ILE A 88 -9.28 0.17 12.38
C ILE A 88 -8.66 0.81 11.12
N ARG A 89 -8.12 2.03 11.22
CA ARG A 89 -7.47 2.70 10.08
C ARG A 89 -6.27 1.92 9.54
N VAL A 90 -5.39 1.46 10.43
CA VAL A 90 -4.21 0.66 10.03
C VAL A 90 -4.63 -0.69 9.45
N LEU A 91 -5.63 -1.34 10.04
CA LEU A 91 -6.17 -2.60 9.55
C LEU A 91 -6.71 -2.45 8.12
N ILE A 92 -7.46 -1.38 7.83
CA ILE A 92 -7.97 -1.09 6.47
C ILE A 92 -6.81 -0.92 5.49
N MET A 93 -5.79 -0.12 5.82
CA MET A 93 -4.61 0.05 4.97
C MET A 93 -3.91 -1.29 4.69
N GLN A 94 -3.84 -2.16 5.70
CA GLN A 94 -3.17 -3.45 5.62
C GLN A 94 -3.95 -4.42 4.72
N LEU A 95 -5.28 -4.47 4.85
CA LEU A 95 -6.15 -5.27 3.99
C LEU A 95 -6.08 -4.81 2.52
N VAL A 96 -6.10 -3.51 2.26
CA VAL A 96 -5.97 -2.96 0.89
C VAL A 96 -4.59 -3.28 0.29
N THR A 97 -3.54 -3.20 1.10
CA THR A 97 -2.17 -3.56 0.67
C THR A 97 -2.07 -5.04 0.31
N VAL A 98 -2.58 -5.94 1.16
CA VAL A 98 -2.60 -7.39 0.91
C VAL A 98 -3.40 -7.72 -0.34
N TYR A 99 -4.58 -7.11 -0.48
CA TYR A 99 -5.42 -7.30 -1.67
C TYR A 99 -4.69 -6.86 -2.94
N SER A 100 -3.97 -5.73 -2.90
CA SER A 100 -3.20 -5.24 -4.04
C SER A 100 -2.03 -6.15 -4.38
N ILE A 101 -1.29 -6.64 -3.37
CA ILE A 101 -0.23 -7.64 -3.57
C ILE A 101 -0.79 -8.91 -4.22
N ALA A 102 -1.94 -9.40 -3.76
CA ALA A 102 -2.59 -10.57 -4.35
C ALA A 102 -2.96 -10.34 -5.83
N CYS A 103 -3.46 -9.14 -6.19
CA CYS A 103 -3.71 -8.78 -7.59
C CYS A 103 -2.44 -8.81 -8.45
N PHE A 104 -1.32 -8.32 -7.93
CA PHE A 104 -0.02 -8.40 -8.60
C PHE A 104 0.45 -9.84 -8.79
N ILE A 105 0.37 -10.68 -7.75
CA ILE A 105 0.77 -12.09 -7.83
C ILE A 105 -0.06 -12.82 -8.89
N VAL A 106 -1.39 -12.66 -8.89
CA VAL A 106 -2.26 -13.28 -9.91
C VAL A 106 -1.89 -12.79 -11.31
N SER A 107 -1.59 -11.50 -11.46
CA SER A 107 -1.14 -10.96 -12.75
C SER A 107 0.16 -11.59 -13.23
N PHE A 108 1.13 -11.83 -12.35
CA PHE A 108 2.37 -12.51 -12.71
C PHE A 108 2.13 -13.98 -13.11
N ILE A 109 1.25 -14.68 -12.40
CA ILE A 109 0.86 -16.05 -12.76
C ILE A 109 0.21 -16.08 -14.15
N ASN A 110 -0.72 -15.16 -14.43
CA ASN A 110 -1.40 -15.08 -15.71
C ASN A 110 -0.46 -14.72 -16.87
N ALA A 111 0.53 -13.87 -16.63
CA ALA A 111 1.57 -13.57 -17.61
C ALA A 111 2.42 -14.80 -17.96
N ARG A 112 2.73 -15.65 -16.98
CA ARG A 112 3.42 -16.93 -17.24
C ARG A 112 2.57 -17.94 -17.98
N LYS A 113 1.26 -17.99 -17.72
CA LYS A 113 0.35 -18.91 -18.43
C LYS A 113 0.08 -18.54 -19.89
N LYS A 114 0.33 -17.29 -20.27
CA LYS A 114 0.19 -16.79 -21.66
C LYS A 114 1.52 -16.80 -22.44
N SER A 115 2.62 -17.18 -21.80
CA SER A 115 3.92 -17.37 -22.43
C SER A 115 4.11 -18.81 -22.85
#